data_AF-A0A8J7S3J4-F1
#
_entry.id   AF-A0A8J7S3J4-F1
#
_cell.length_a   1.000
_cell.length_b   1.000
_cell.length_c   1.000
_cell.angle_alpha   90.00
_cell.angle_beta   90.00
_cell.angle_gamma   90.00
#
_symmetry.space_group_name_H-M   'P 1'
#
loop_
_entity.id
_entity.type
_entity.pdbx_description
1 polymer ?
#
loop_
_entity_poly.entity_id
_entity_poly.type
_entity_poly.pdbx_seq_one_letter_code
_entity_poly.pdbx_strand_id
1 'polypeptide(L)'
;MILKKLKNIVSKSESKDNKDDNSKNKKSEKLSGKGLLIFKNVKDTINSEKILKKKNYEIKVVAPPAEVREGCDLALQYEIIENIEIIRELKNNGIEVVKSISLEETMLQPIELVKIKKIGDHTMYRSGNMKITLDKNGIISNISGGGCPDVPYLTINLMNKHISNIPENEYPKELGYSLCAYTLHKAFEKAKNHKKN
;
A
#
# COMPACT_ATOMS: atom_id res chain seq x y z
N MET A 1 -37.58 -24.42 -9.83
CA MET A 1 -36.45 -23.84 -10.59
C MET A 1 -35.64 -22.99 -9.62
N ILE A 2 -34.31 -23.04 -9.69
CA ILE A 2 -33.33 -22.56 -8.68
C ILE A 2 -33.07 -23.59 -7.57
N LEU A 3 -32.21 -24.58 -7.85
CA LEU A 3 -31.40 -25.33 -6.86
C LEU A 3 -30.45 -26.41 -7.47
N LYS A 4 -30.26 -26.45 -8.80
CA LYS A 4 -29.41 -27.47 -9.47
C LYS A 4 -28.09 -26.96 -10.08
N LYS A 5 -27.70 -25.70 -9.87
CA LYS A 5 -26.50 -25.11 -10.53
C LYS A 5 -25.26 -24.91 -9.63
N LEU A 6 -25.26 -25.43 -8.42
CA LEU A 6 -24.18 -25.21 -7.42
C LEU A 6 -23.36 -26.46 -7.06
N LYS A 7 -23.31 -27.49 -7.91
CA LYS A 7 -22.63 -28.76 -7.57
C LYS A 7 -21.53 -29.26 -8.52
N ASN A 8 -21.05 -28.45 -9.47
CA ASN A 8 -20.08 -28.93 -10.49
C ASN A 8 -18.67 -28.31 -10.46
N ILE A 9 -18.19 -27.79 -9.31
CA ILE A 9 -16.81 -27.25 -9.22
C ILE A 9 -15.93 -28.02 -8.21
N VAL A 10 -16.41 -29.14 -7.67
CA VAL A 10 -15.55 -29.99 -6.81
C VAL A 10 -15.65 -31.45 -7.20
N SER A 11 -14.48 -32.00 -7.53
CA SER A 11 -14.13 -33.40 -7.71
C SER A 11 -14.50 -34.07 -9.04
N LYS A 12 -13.43 -34.47 -9.76
CA LYS A 12 -13.18 -35.82 -10.31
C LYS A 12 -12.87 -35.84 -11.81
N SER A 13 -11.59 -36.01 -12.13
CA SER A 13 -11.16 -36.97 -13.16
C SER A 13 -9.66 -37.21 -13.07
N GLU A 14 -9.28 -38.32 -12.43
CA GLU A 14 -8.05 -39.04 -12.77
C GLU A 14 -8.34 -40.03 -13.90
N SER A 15 -7.38 -40.08 -14.83
CA SER A 15 -6.87 -41.17 -15.69
C SER A 15 -7.75 -41.90 -16.71
N LYS A 16 -7.32 -41.81 -17.99
CA LYS A 16 -6.95 -42.97 -18.84
C LYS A 16 -6.08 -42.56 -20.04
N ASP A 17 -5.08 -43.39 -20.31
CA ASP A 17 -3.96 -43.25 -21.24
C ASP A 17 -4.33 -43.27 -22.75
N ASN A 18 -3.58 -42.52 -23.58
CA ASN A 18 -2.75 -43.10 -24.65
C ASN A 18 -1.85 -42.05 -25.32
N LYS A 19 -0.62 -42.52 -25.64
CA LYS A 19 0.53 -41.82 -26.22
C LYS A 19 0.29 -41.33 -27.65
N ASP A 20 0.86 -40.18 -27.99
CA ASP A 20 1.79 -40.02 -29.12
C ASP A 20 2.56 -38.70 -29.02
N ASP A 21 3.88 -38.80 -29.23
CA ASP A 21 4.89 -37.76 -29.12
C ASP A 21 4.75 -36.65 -30.18
N ASN A 22 4.72 -35.38 -29.77
CA ASN A 22 5.81 -34.46 -30.13
C ASN A 22 5.82 -33.14 -29.36
N SER A 23 7.02 -32.87 -28.86
CA SER A 23 7.50 -31.71 -28.10
C SER A 23 7.16 -30.31 -28.68
N LYS A 24 6.81 -29.36 -27.80
CA LYS A 24 7.68 -28.23 -27.39
C LYS A 24 6.89 -27.14 -26.64
N ASN A 25 7.14 -27.07 -25.33
CA ASN A 25 7.27 -25.85 -24.54
C ASN A 25 6.27 -24.70 -24.84
N LYS A 26 5.02 -24.84 -24.37
CA LYS A 26 4.32 -23.65 -23.87
C LYS A 26 4.92 -23.29 -22.53
N LYS A 27 5.97 -22.46 -22.59
CA LYS A 27 6.53 -21.73 -21.45
C LYS A 27 5.38 -21.26 -20.57
N SER A 28 5.46 -21.59 -19.29
CA SER A 28 4.77 -20.89 -18.21
C SER A 28 4.75 -19.39 -18.52
N GLU A 29 3.58 -18.85 -18.89
CA GLU A 29 3.34 -17.42 -18.80
C GLU A 29 3.61 -17.07 -17.35
N LYS A 30 4.72 -16.34 -17.11
CA LYS A 30 5.03 -15.78 -15.81
C LYS A 30 3.76 -15.07 -15.36
N LEU A 31 3.21 -15.42 -14.19
CA LEU A 31 2.28 -14.55 -13.48
C LEU A 31 3.04 -13.26 -13.13
N SER A 32 3.17 -12.37 -14.10
CA SER A 32 3.65 -11.01 -13.90
C SER A 32 2.41 -10.15 -13.73
N GLY A 33 2.33 -9.42 -12.62
CA GLY A 33 1.21 -8.53 -12.38
C GLY A 33 1.18 -8.04 -10.94
N LYS A 34 0.48 -6.95 -10.70
CA LYS A 34 0.34 -6.37 -9.36
C LYS A 34 -0.99 -6.81 -8.74
N GLY A 35 -0.93 -7.26 -7.49
CA GLY A 35 -2.10 -7.54 -6.66
C GLY A 35 -2.42 -6.36 -5.74
N LEU A 36 -3.63 -6.37 -5.18
CA LEU A 36 -4.07 -5.42 -4.15
C LEU A 36 -4.74 -6.16 -2.98
N LEU A 37 -4.22 -5.96 -1.78
CA LEU A 37 -4.80 -6.45 -0.53
C LEU A 37 -5.69 -5.38 0.10
N ILE A 38 -6.93 -5.76 0.37
CA ILE A 38 -7.93 -4.95 1.05
C ILE A 38 -8.09 -5.44 2.49
N PHE A 39 -8.14 -4.50 3.42
CA PHE A 39 -8.28 -4.75 4.85
C PHE A 39 -9.49 -4.01 5.39
N LYS A 40 -10.08 -4.54 6.46
CA LYS A 40 -11.23 -3.93 7.13
C LYS A 40 -10.85 -2.66 7.89
N ASN A 41 -9.67 -2.68 8.52
CA ASN A 41 -9.21 -1.60 9.39
C ASN A 41 -7.85 -1.05 8.96
N VAL A 42 -7.64 0.23 9.27
CA VAL A 42 -6.37 0.92 9.04
C VAL A 42 -5.21 0.27 9.79
N LYS A 43 -5.44 -0.19 11.02
CA LYS A 43 -4.42 -0.82 11.88
C LYS A 43 -3.82 -2.06 11.20
N ASP A 44 -4.67 -2.88 10.60
CA ASP A 44 -4.28 -4.11 9.92
C ASP A 44 -3.43 -3.81 8.70
N THR A 45 -3.77 -2.77 7.94
CA THR A 45 -2.98 -2.31 6.80
C THR A 45 -1.59 -1.82 7.22
N ILE A 46 -1.51 -0.98 8.25
CA ILE A 46 -0.23 -0.42 8.75
C ILE A 46 0.66 -1.54 9.30
N ASN A 47 0.09 -2.49 10.05
CA ASN A 47 0.85 -3.61 10.59
C ASN A 47 1.31 -4.57 9.50
N SER A 48 0.46 -4.83 8.50
CA SER A 48 0.81 -5.64 7.33
C SER A 48 1.97 -5.03 6.57
N GLU A 49 1.98 -3.71 6.31
CA GLU A 49 3.11 -3.04 5.67
C GLU A 49 4.41 -3.29 6.44
N LYS A 50 4.38 -3.11 7.78
CA LYS A 50 5.55 -3.29 8.63
C LYS A 50 6.08 -4.73 8.60
N ILE A 51 5.19 -5.73 8.70
CA ILE A 51 5.57 -7.15 8.69
C ILE A 51 6.17 -7.53 7.34
N LEU A 52 5.51 -7.15 6.24
CA LEU A 52 5.92 -7.55 4.90
C LEU A 52 7.23 -6.86 4.49
N LYS A 53 7.41 -5.57 4.82
CA LYS A 53 8.68 -4.87 4.57
C LYS A 53 9.85 -5.46 5.37
N LYS A 54 9.62 -5.91 6.61
CA LYS A 54 10.66 -6.62 7.39
C LYS A 54 11.09 -7.93 6.73
N LYS A 55 10.23 -8.54 5.92
CA LYS A 55 10.53 -9.74 5.13
C LYS A 55 10.99 -9.43 3.69
N ASN A 56 11.29 -8.16 3.40
CA ASN A 56 11.77 -7.69 2.09
C ASN A 56 10.79 -7.86 0.92
N TYR A 57 9.48 -7.97 1.19
CA TYR A 57 8.48 -7.92 0.12
C TYR A 57 8.38 -6.50 -0.46
N GLU A 58 8.20 -6.40 -1.78
CA GLU A 58 8.00 -5.11 -2.45
C GLU A 58 6.54 -4.65 -2.29
N ILE A 59 6.30 -3.87 -1.24
CA ILE A 59 4.95 -3.38 -0.89
C ILE A 59 4.84 -1.87 -1.08
N LYS A 60 3.78 -1.44 -1.78
CA LYS A 60 3.37 -0.04 -1.88
C LYS A 60 2.02 0.18 -1.20
N VAL A 61 1.96 1.16 -0.30
CA VAL A 61 0.70 1.58 0.32
C VAL A 61 -0.01 2.53 -0.63
N VAL A 62 -1.27 2.23 -0.91
CA VAL A 62 -2.12 2.95 -1.87
C VAL A 62 -3.51 3.15 -1.28
N ALA A 63 -4.31 4.04 -1.90
CA ALA A 63 -5.73 4.09 -1.60
C ALA A 63 -6.49 3.10 -2.51
N PRO A 64 -7.41 2.28 -1.98
CA PRO A 64 -8.15 1.35 -2.81
C PRO A 64 -9.11 2.10 -3.75
N PRO A 65 -9.33 1.57 -4.96
CA PRO A 65 -10.42 2.00 -5.84
C PRO A 65 -11.76 2.01 -5.09
N ALA A 66 -12.66 2.91 -5.49
CA ALA A 66 -13.92 3.11 -4.76
C ALA A 66 -14.81 1.85 -4.78
N GLU A 67 -14.70 1.06 -5.85
CA GLU A 67 -15.49 -0.13 -6.15
C GLU A 67 -15.19 -1.30 -5.20
N VAL A 68 -13.97 -1.36 -4.67
CA VAL A 68 -13.47 -2.47 -3.83
C VAL A 68 -13.14 -2.04 -2.40
N ARG A 69 -13.42 -0.78 -2.06
CA ARG A 69 -13.12 -0.22 -0.75
C ARG A 69 -14.05 -0.80 0.31
N GLU A 70 -13.47 -1.36 1.37
CA GLU A 70 -14.23 -1.92 2.49
C GLU A 70 -13.67 -1.44 3.84
N GLY A 71 -14.31 -0.43 4.43
CA GLY A 71 -14.01 0.05 5.80
C GLY A 71 -12.69 0.84 5.96
N CYS A 72 -11.70 0.65 5.09
CA CYS A 72 -10.40 1.29 5.14
C CYS A 72 -10.07 2.07 3.85
N ASP A 73 -9.50 3.27 3.99
CA ASP A 73 -8.99 4.07 2.87
C ASP A 73 -7.54 3.72 2.47
N LEU A 74 -6.98 2.65 3.03
CA LEU A 74 -5.64 2.15 2.72
C LEU A 74 -5.71 0.70 2.22
N ALA A 75 -4.80 0.37 1.31
CA ALA A 75 -4.59 -0.96 0.77
C ALA A 75 -3.10 -1.17 0.48
N LEU A 76 -2.70 -2.43 0.28
CA LEU A 76 -1.33 -2.79 -0.06
C LEU A 76 -1.26 -3.35 -1.47
N GLN A 77 -0.50 -2.68 -2.33
CA GLN A 77 -0.13 -3.19 -3.64
C GLN A 77 1.16 -4.01 -3.54
N TYR A 78 1.20 -5.17 -4.20
CA TYR A 78 2.29 -6.15 -4.13
C TYR A 78 2.44 -6.93 -5.44
N GLU A 79 3.46 -7.78 -5.57
CA GLU A 79 3.63 -8.68 -6.73
C GLU A 79 2.72 -9.92 -6.61
N ILE A 80 1.88 -10.17 -7.61
CA ILE A 80 0.85 -11.22 -7.50
C ILE A 80 1.43 -12.63 -7.34
N ILE A 81 2.66 -12.85 -7.82
CA ILE A 81 3.38 -14.12 -7.68
C ILE A 81 3.65 -14.47 -6.21
N GLU A 82 3.68 -13.48 -5.32
CA GLU A 82 3.93 -13.62 -3.89
C GLU A 82 2.63 -13.75 -3.07
N ASN A 83 1.45 -13.79 -3.71
CA ASN A 83 0.16 -13.72 -3.04
C ASN A 83 -0.05 -14.81 -1.97
N ILE A 84 0.34 -16.06 -2.27
CA ILE A 84 0.13 -17.19 -1.36
C ILE A 84 0.98 -17.02 -0.11
N GLU A 85 2.27 -16.69 -0.29
CA GLU A 85 3.22 -16.45 0.79
C GLU A 85 2.80 -15.26 1.66
N ILE A 86 2.40 -14.15 1.04
CA ILE A 86 1.97 -12.94 1.74
C ILE A 86 0.70 -13.22 2.56
N ILE A 87 -0.34 -13.84 1.98
CA ILE A 87 -1.58 -14.15 2.71
C ILE A 87 -1.28 -15.07 3.89
N ARG A 88 -0.45 -16.11 3.68
CA ARG A 88 -0.07 -17.04 4.75
C ARG A 88 0.70 -16.32 5.85
N GLU A 89 1.63 -15.44 5.48
CA GLU A 89 2.42 -14.65 6.43
C GLU A 89 1.53 -13.76 7.29
N LEU A 90 0.62 -13.00 6.67
CA LEU A 90 -0.30 -12.12 7.39
C LEU A 90 -1.21 -12.93 8.33
N LYS A 91 -1.72 -14.07 7.87
CA LYS A 91 -2.55 -14.97 8.69
C LYS A 91 -1.78 -15.52 9.89
N ASN A 92 -0.52 -15.91 9.71
CA ASN A 92 0.33 -16.39 10.82
C ASN A 92 0.58 -15.30 11.87
N ASN A 93 0.51 -14.02 11.48
CA ASN A 93 0.61 -12.88 12.39
C ASN A 93 -0.76 -12.37 12.88
N GLY A 94 -1.84 -13.15 12.65
CA GLY A 94 -3.19 -12.83 13.12
C GLY A 94 -3.89 -11.69 12.36
N ILE A 95 -3.41 -11.36 11.15
CA ILE A 95 -4.04 -10.34 10.30
C ILE A 95 -4.88 -11.01 9.23
N GLU A 96 -6.16 -10.64 9.17
CA GLU A 96 -7.10 -11.12 8.17
C GLU A 96 -7.14 -10.17 6.96
N VAL A 97 -6.86 -10.72 5.78
CA VAL A 97 -7.07 -10.03 4.50
C VAL A 97 -8.51 -10.22 4.08
N VAL A 98 -9.21 -9.11 3.81
CA VAL A 98 -10.63 -9.15 3.41
C VAL A 98 -10.76 -9.56 1.95
N LYS A 99 -9.94 -8.98 1.07
CA LYS A 99 -9.85 -9.36 -0.34
C LYS A 99 -8.41 -9.28 -0.83
N SER A 100 -8.05 -10.21 -1.71
CA SER A 100 -6.87 -10.11 -2.57
C SER A 100 -7.36 -10.08 -4.00
N ILE A 101 -7.06 -9.02 -4.74
CA ILE A 101 -7.52 -8.84 -6.12
C ILE A 101 -6.33 -8.69 -7.08
N SER A 102 -6.50 -9.21 -8.30
CA SER A 102 -5.60 -8.94 -9.42
C SER A 102 -5.96 -7.61 -10.08
N LEU A 103 -5.02 -6.69 -10.21
CA LEU A 103 -5.26 -5.39 -10.85
C LEU A 103 -5.37 -5.52 -12.38
N GLU A 104 -4.75 -6.55 -12.97
CA GLU A 104 -4.79 -6.78 -14.41
C GLU A 104 -6.16 -7.28 -14.88
N GLU A 105 -6.76 -8.20 -14.12
CA GLU A 105 -8.07 -8.77 -14.43
C GLU A 105 -9.21 -7.76 -14.26
N THR A 106 -9.03 -6.82 -13.33
CA THR A 106 -10.09 -5.87 -12.94
C THR A 106 -9.99 -4.52 -13.65
N MET A 107 -8.88 -4.24 -14.34
CA MET A 107 -8.56 -2.90 -14.90
C MET A 107 -8.64 -1.76 -13.87
N LEU A 108 -8.65 -2.10 -12.57
CA LEU A 108 -8.70 -1.13 -11.50
C LEU A 108 -7.30 -0.61 -11.22
N GLN A 109 -7.16 0.70 -11.07
CA GLN A 109 -5.88 1.31 -10.70
C GLN A 109 -5.97 1.86 -9.28
N PRO A 110 -5.07 1.45 -8.37
CA PRO A 110 -5.01 2.05 -7.05
C PRO A 110 -4.69 3.54 -7.15
N ILE A 111 -5.29 4.33 -6.27
CA ILE A 111 -5.11 5.77 -6.28
C ILE A 111 -3.80 6.10 -5.54
N GLU A 112 -2.96 6.94 -6.16
CA GLU A 112 -1.74 7.44 -5.52
C GLU A 112 -2.10 8.13 -4.20
N LEU A 113 -1.50 7.63 -3.12
CA LEU A 113 -1.84 8.07 -1.76
C LEU A 113 -1.43 9.52 -1.49
N VAL A 114 -0.33 9.97 -2.09
CA VAL A 114 0.24 11.30 -1.87
C VAL A 114 0.00 12.19 -3.09
N LYS A 115 -0.75 13.27 -2.87
CA LYS A 115 -0.97 14.33 -3.86
C LYS A 115 0.09 15.42 -3.70
N ILE A 116 0.69 15.86 -4.80
CA ILE A 116 1.70 16.91 -4.83
C ILE A 116 1.08 18.16 -5.47
N LYS A 117 1.29 19.33 -4.86
CA LYS A 117 0.83 20.62 -5.39
C LYS A 117 1.91 21.69 -5.21
N LYS A 118 2.30 22.36 -6.30
CA LYS A 118 3.17 23.54 -6.25
C LYS A 118 2.34 24.78 -5.91
N ILE A 119 2.85 25.62 -5.01
CA ILE A 119 2.21 26.84 -4.50
C ILE A 119 3.30 27.93 -4.41
N GLY A 120 3.44 28.74 -5.46
CA GLY A 120 4.57 29.67 -5.58
C GLY A 120 5.91 28.91 -5.51
N ASP A 121 6.79 29.36 -4.62
CA ASP A 121 8.10 28.76 -4.34
C ASP A 121 8.04 27.52 -3.44
N HIS A 122 6.84 27.08 -3.05
CA HIS A 122 6.63 25.97 -2.15
C HIS A 122 6.05 24.75 -2.87
N THR A 123 6.35 23.57 -2.34
CA THR A 123 5.74 22.31 -2.78
C THR A 123 5.08 21.63 -1.60
N MET A 124 3.76 21.43 -1.69
CA MET A 124 2.95 20.76 -0.68
C MET A 124 2.73 19.30 -1.07
N TYR A 125 2.98 18.40 -0.13
CA TYR A 125 2.73 16.96 -0.22
C TYR A 125 1.61 16.62 0.74
N ARG A 126 0.50 16.06 0.23
CA ARG A 126 -0.70 15.75 1.00
C ARG A 126 -0.99 14.26 0.97
N SER A 127 -1.19 13.66 2.14
CA SER A 127 -1.69 12.29 2.30
C SER A 127 -2.89 12.31 3.25
N GLY A 128 -4.06 11.90 2.77
CA GLY A 128 -5.32 12.08 3.50
C GLY A 128 -5.56 13.55 3.87
N ASN A 129 -5.69 13.83 5.17
CA ASN A 129 -5.85 15.19 5.68
C ASN A 129 -4.53 15.88 6.05
N MET A 130 -3.44 15.12 6.20
CA MET A 130 -2.12 15.64 6.56
C MET A 130 -1.38 16.21 5.37
N LYS A 131 -0.66 17.32 5.61
CA LYS A 131 0.11 18.04 4.60
C LYS A 131 1.46 18.41 5.19
N ILE A 132 2.52 18.22 4.41
CA ILE A 132 3.86 18.76 4.66
C ILE A 132 4.26 19.61 3.47
N THR A 133 4.77 20.81 3.73
CA THR A 133 5.14 21.77 2.68
C THR A 133 6.62 22.09 2.81
N LEU A 134 7.32 22.02 1.67
CA LEU A 134 8.73 22.38 1.58
C LEU A 134 8.88 23.69 0.82
N ASP A 135 9.83 24.51 1.23
CA ASP A 135 10.29 25.64 0.43
C ASP A 135 11.16 25.18 -0.77
N LYS A 136 11.69 26.15 -1.52
CA LYS A 136 12.58 25.87 -2.66
C LYS A 136 13.88 25.16 -2.26
N ASN A 137 14.36 25.36 -1.04
CA ASN A 137 15.59 24.78 -0.52
C ASN A 137 15.39 23.40 0.12
N GLY A 138 14.15 22.95 0.34
CA GLY A 138 13.86 21.67 1.00
C GLY A 138 13.67 21.78 2.51
N ILE A 139 13.51 22.99 3.04
CA ILE A 139 13.16 23.24 4.44
C ILE A 139 11.65 23.07 4.62
N ILE A 140 11.24 22.39 5.69
CA ILE A 140 9.85 22.22 6.06
C ILE A 140 9.29 23.56 6.54
N SER A 141 8.51 24.22 5.68
CA SER A 141 7.94 25.53 5.94
C SER A 141 6.52 25.48 6.53
N ASN A 142 5.83 24.34 6.43
CA ASN A 142 4.52 24.15 7.04
C ASN A 142 4.17 22.67 7.22
N ILE A 143 3.53 22.34 8.34
CA ILE A 143 2.82 21.08 8.56
C ILE A 143 1.41 21.43 9.00
N SER A 144 0.39 20.84 8.36
CA SER A 144 -1.00 21.18 8.65
C SER A 144 -1.99 20.04 8.38
N GLY A 145 -3.19 20.18 8.96
CA GLY A 145 -4.29 19.22 8.85
C GLY A 145 -4.34 18.24 10.02
N GLY A 146 -5.19 17.21 9.87
CA GLY A 146 -5.45 16.23 10.93
C GLY A 146 -6.29 16.78 12.08
N GLY A 147 -6.35 16.00 13.15
CA GLY A 147 -7.00 16.34 14.43
C GLY A 147 -6.57 15.42 15.57
N CYS A 148 -5.50 14.65 15.36
CA CYS A 148 -4.96 13.73 16.34
C CYS A 148 -4.14 14.51 17.39
N PRO A 149 -4.11 14.07 18.65
CA PRO A 149 -3.43 14.79 19.74
C PRO A 149 -1.91 14.86 19.58
N ASP A 150 -1.30 14.00 18.74
CA ASP A 150 0.13 13.99 18.47
C ASP A 150 0.58 14.97 17.37
N VAL A 151 -0.35 15.55 16.59
CA VAL A 151 -0.02 16.47 15.49
C VAL A 151 0.76 17.72 15.94
N PRO A 152 0.41 18.41 17.06
CA PRO A 152 1.20 19.54 17.54
C PRO A 152 2.66 19.18 17.84
N TYR A 153 2.87 18.02 18.49
CA TYR A 153 4.21 17.53 18.79
C TYR A 153 5.01 17.22 17.51
N LEU A 154 4.41 16.53 16.54
CA LEU A 154 5.04 16.27 15.24
C LEU A 154 5.43 17.56 14.53
N THR A 155 4.55 18.57 14.57
CA THR A 155 4.79 19.87 13.94
C THR A 155 6.00 20.55 14.55
N ILE A 156 6.04 20.70 15.88
CA ILE A 156 7.14 21.36 16.59
C ILE A 156 8.49 20.67 16.31
N ASN A 157 8.52 19.33 16.28
CA ASN A 157 9.77 18.58 16.08
C ASN A 157 10.31 18.64 14.64
N LEU A 158 9.47 18.93 13.65
CA LEU A 158 9.84 18.83 12.23
C LEU A 158 9.96 20.18 11.53
N MET A 159 9.23 21.20 12.00
CA MET A 159 9.23 22.53 11.39
C MET A 159 10.64 23.13 11.31
N ASN A 160 10.91 23.87 10.23
CA ASN A 160 12.18 24.54 9.94
C ASN A 160 13.40 23.62 9.80
N LYS A 161 13.24 22.30 9.84
CA LYS A 161 14.31 21.36 9.52
C LYS A 161 14.37 21.11 8.01
N HIS A 162 15.57 20.88 7.51
CA HIS A 162 15.78 20.42 6.13
C HIS A 162 15.37 18.95 6.00
N ILE A 163 14.53 18.62 5.01
CA ILE A 163 13.92 17.28 4.85
C ILE A 163 14.96 16.14 4.78
N SER A 164 16.13 16.41 4.19
CA SER A 164 17.18 15.41 4.06
C SER A 164 17.93 15.15 5.37
N ASN A 165 17.95 16.11 6.30
CA ASN A 165 18.77 16.07 7.51
C ASN A 165 18.06 15.41 8.69
N ILE A 166 16.76 15.14 8.56
CA ILE A 166 15.99 14.47 9.60
C ILE A 166 16.39 13.00 9.65
N PRO A 167 16.89 12.49 10.80
CA PRO A 167 17.28 11.09 10.95
C PRO A 167 16.04 10.18 11.02
N GLU A 168 16.22 8.88 10.75
CA GLU A 168 15.11 7.94 10.63
C GLU A 168 14.29 7.80 11.92
N ASN A 169 14.95 7.87 13.09
CA ASN A 169 14.31 7.84 14.40
C ASN A 169 13.45 9.08 14.71
N GLU A 170 13.54 10.13 13.89
CA GLU A 170 12.70 11.34 13.98
C GLU A 170 11.66 11.40 12.85
N TYR A 171 11.47 10.33 12.08
CA TYR A 171 10.42 10.31 11.07
C TYR A 171 9.04 10.39 11.71
N PRO A 172 8.02 10.96 11.02
CA PRO A 172 6.71 11.15 11.64
C PRO A 172 6.07 9.87 12.21
N LYS A 173 6.35 8.70 11.61
CA LYS A 173 5.88 7.39 12.10
C LYS A 173 6.56 6.90 13.39
N GLU A 174 7.74 7.43 13.71
CA GLU A 174 8.51 7.08 14.92
C GLU A 174 8.17 8.04 16.06
N LEU A 175 7.87 9.30 15.73
CA LEU A 175 7.50 10.33 16.70
C LEU A 175 6.03 10.26 17.14
N GLY A 176 5.15 9.63 16.36
CA GLY A 176 3.71 9.60 16.62
C GLY A 176 3.09 8.22 16.43
N TYR A 177 1.92 8.02 17.02
CA TYR A 177 1.23 6.72 17.05
C TYR A 177 -0.08 6.73 16.26
N SER A 178 -0.56 7.91 15.87
CA SER A 178 -1.85 8.05 15.21
C SER A 178 -1.79 7.76 13.71
N LEU A 179 -2.98 7.62 13.10
CA LEU A 179 -3.12 7.64 11.64
C LEU A 179 -2.64 8.97 11.03
N CYS A 180 -2.78 10.09 11.76
CA CYS A 180 -2.23 11.37 11.31
C CYS A 180 -0.70 11.29 11.20
N ALA A 181 -0.01 10.72 12.19
CA ALA A 181 1.43 10.50 12.16
C ALA A 181 1.86 9.64 10.96
N TYR A 182 1.14 8.54 10.73
CA TYR A 182 1.41 7.64 9.61
C TYR A 182 1.15 8.30 8.24
N THR A 183 0.04 9.00 8.06
CA THR A 183 -0.26 9.68 6.80
C THR A 183 0.72 10.83 6.53
N LEU A 184 1.09 11.60 7.56
CA LEU A 184 2.15 12.59 7.47
C LEU A 184 3.49 11.94 7.07
N HIS A 185 3.81 10.77 7.61
CA HIS A 185 5.00 10.01 7.22
C HIS A 185 5.00 9.66 5.73
N LYS A 186 3.87 9.21 5.16
CA LYS A 186 3.78 8.94 3.71
C LYS A 186 4.03 10.19 2.86
N ALA A 187 3.48 11.33 3.29
CA ALA A 187 3.75 12.60 2.63
C ALA A 187 5.23 13.01 2.76
N PHE A 188 5.83 12.80 3.93
CA PHE A 188 7.25 13.03 4.21
C PHE A 188 8.17 12.16 3.34
N GLU A 189 7.92 10.85 3.25
CA GLU A 189 8.71 9.93 2.41
C GLU A 189 8.66 10.35 0.94
N LYS A 190 7.47 10.71 0.44
CA LYS A 190 7.32 11.24 -0.92
C LYS A 190 8.10 12.54 -1.09
N ALA A 191 8.02 13.46 -0.14
CA ALA A 191 8.72 14.74 -0.19
C ALA A 191 10.25 14.59 -0.19
N LYS A 192 10.78 13.66 0.61
CA LYS A 192 12.22 13.36 0.69
C LYS A 192 12.76 12.74 -0.61
N ASN A 193 11.97 11.89 -1.26
CA ASN A 193 12.39 11.15 -2.46
C ASN A 193 12.03 11.85 -3.78
N HIS A 194 11.19 12.89 -3.76
CA HIS A 194 10.77 13.60 -4.97
C HIS A 194 11.89 14.51 -5.48
N LYS A 195 12.52 14.12 -6.58
CA LYS A 195 13.48 14.97 -7.30
C LYS A 195 12.72 16.14 -7.94
N LYS A 196 13.08 17.37 -7.57
CA LYS A 196 12.59 18.58 -8.24
C LYS A 196 13.24 18.62 -9.64
N ASN A 197 12.45 18.36 -10.68
CA ASN A 197 12.82 18.73 -12.05
C ASN A 197 12.63 20.23 -12.24
#